data_AF-A0A4P5X384-F1
#
_entry.id   AF-A0A4P5X384-F1
#
_cell.length_a   1.000
_cell.length_b   1.000
_cell.length_c   1.000
_cell.angle_alpha   90.00
_cell.angle_beta   90.00
_cell.angle_gamma   90.00
#
_symmetry.space_group_name_H-M   'P 1'
#
loop_
_entity.id
_entity.type
_entity.pdbx_description
1 polymer ?
#
loop_
_entity_poly.entity_id
_entity_poly.type
_entity_poly.pdbx_seq_one_letter_code
_entity_poly.pdbx_strand_id
1 'polypeptide(L)'
;MSDFGFDVGIETSEFGGGDDIDFGGGLAGFPPGQRGKVIFSCVFLLLFSTCVSCSEIRYTLYGQTTRARVTNTYTYRPRRSGEMLSVRFRFFDTDRSERIESFSVPVDQQAAYAKGTIVDVQYIPLRPGTARKAGESLWWCATPLVVGVVVGSYQVWQVVGDFKVYKAREAKSLMRSCP
;
A
#
# COMPACT_ATOMS: atom_id res chain seq x y z
N MET A 1 -1.99 -5.13 -75.61
CA MET A 1 -0.63 -5.64 -75.90
C MET A 1 0.31 -4.57 -75.38
N SER A 2 0.70 -4.69 -74.10
CA SER A 2 2.01 -5.24 -73.65
C SER A 2 3.10 -4.18 -73.89
N ASP A 3 3.77 -3.58 -72.91
CA ASP A 3 4.27 -4.09 -71.62
C ASP A 3 4.41 -2.95 -70.58
N PHE A 4 4.00 -3.22 -69.34
CA PHE A 4 4.41 -2.44 -68.17
C PHE A 4 5.62 -3.17 -67.55
N GLY A 5 6.82 -2.69 -67.81
CA GLY A 5 8.02 -3.08 -67.08
C GLY A 5 8.06 -2.35 -65.73
N PHE A 6 7.80 -3.08 -64.64
CA PHE A 6 7.96 -2.58 -63.28
C PHE A 6 9.31 -3.08 -62.77
N ASP A 7 10.30 -2.19 -62.71
CA ASP A 7 11.61 -2.49 -62.15
C ASP A 7 11.50 -2.49 -60.62
N VAL A 8 11.73 -3.66 -60.02
CA VAL A 8 11.73 -3.85 -58.57
C VAL A 8 13.14 -3.59 -58.06
N GLY A 9 13.40 -2.36 -57.62
CA GLY A 9 14.57 -2.03 -56.83
C GLY A 9 14.41 -2.52 -55.40
N ILE A 10 14.98 -3.70 -55.09
CA ILE A 10 15.19 -4.15 -53.71
C ILE A 10 16.46 -3.47 -53.19
N GLU A 11 16.30 -2.35 -52.49
CA GLU A 11 17.34 -1.84 -51.58
C GLU A 11 17.15 -2.51 -50.22
N THR A 12 17.93 -3.56 -49.99
CA THR A 12 18.20 -4.11 -48.67
C THR A 12 19.48 -3.50 -48.10
N SER A 13 19.51 -3.38 -46.77
CA SER A 13 20.60 -2.88 -45.90
C SER A 13 20.68 -1.35 -45.86
N GLU A 14 20.59 -0.65 -44.72
CA GLU A 14 21.15 -0.96 -43.41
C GLU A 14 20.18 -0.53 -42.29
N PHE A 15 19.67 -1.48 -41.49
CA PHE A 15 18.99 -1.17 -40.24
C PHE A 15 20.08 -1.02 -39.16
N GLY A 16 20.77 0.11 -39.22
CA GLY A 16 21.78 0.51 -38.25
C GLY A 16 21.14 1.27 -37.09
N GLY A 17 21.48 0.85 -35.88
CA GLY A 17 21.68 1.78 -34.77
C GLY A 17 20.50 1.98 -33.82
N GLY A 18 20.65 1.38 -32.65
CA GLY A 18 20.47 2.13 -31.41
C GLY A 18 19.07 2.12 -30.83
N ASP A 19 18.79 1.07 -30.07
CA ASP A 19 17.81 1.05 -28.99
C ASP A 19 18.17 2.11 -27.93
N ASP A 20 17.92 3.39 -28.21
CA ASP A 20 17.81 4.41 -27.17
C ASP A 20 16.39 4.36 -26.61
N ILE A 21 16.04 3.23 -25.99
CA ILE A 21 14.90 3.21 -25.08
C ILE A 21 15.35 3.92 -23.81
N ASP A 22 15.17 5.24 -23.85
CA ASP A 22 15.52 6.20 -22.83
C ASP A 22 14.61 6.02 -21.59
N PHE A 23 14.83 4.95 -20.83
CA PHE A 23 14.19 4.72 -19.53
C PHE A 23 14.76 5.62 -18.42
N GLY A 24 15.59 6.61 -18.75
CA GLY A 24 16.18 7.58 -17.81
C GLY A 24 15.23 8.70 -17.33
N GLY A 25 13.97 8.70 -17.76
CA GLY A 25 13.01 9.78 -17.51
C GLY A 25 12.35 9.80 -16.14
N GLY A 26 12.62 8.85 -15.24
CA GLY A 26 11.86 8.73 -13.98
C GLY A 26 12.08 9.88 -13.00
N LEU A 27 13.29 10.44 -12.93
CA LEU A 27 13.66 11.47 -11.95
C LEU A 27 14.57 12.59 -12.49
N ALA A 28 15.08 12.46 -13.72
CA ALA A 28 16.03 13.41 -14.30
C ALA A 28 15.39 14.76 -14.69
N GLY A 29 14.09 14.79 -15.00
CA GLY A 29 13.37 16.00 -15.38
C GLY A 29 12.97 16.94 -14.23
N PHE A 30 13.17 16.54 -12.97
CA PHE A 30 12.80 17.38 -11.83
C PHE A 30 13.92 18.35 -11.44
N PRO A 31 13.64 19.65 -11.26
CA PRO A 31 14.63 20.61 -10.77
C PRO A 31 15.16 20.19 -9.39
N PRO A 32 16.43 20.50 -9.06
CA PRO A 32 17.11 19.99 -7.86
C PRO A 32 16.37 20.29 -6.53
N GLY A 33 15.60 21.38 -6.47
CA GLY A 33 14.75 21.70 -5.31
C GLY A 33 13.44 20.89 -5.18
N GLN A 34 12.99 20.22 -6.24
CA GLN A 34 11.79 19.37 -6.21
C GLN A 34 12.10 17.90 -5.91
N ARG A 35 13.31 17.41 -6.25
CA ARG A 35 13.73 16.03 -5.97
C ARG A 35 13.68 15.67 -4.49
N GLY A 36 14.16 16.57 -3.62
CA GLY A 36 14.12 16.38 -2.17
C GLY A 36 12.69 16.30 -1.61
N LYS A 37 11.75 17.08 -2.18
CA LYS A 37 10.33 17.07 -1.76
C LYS A 37 9.65 15.76 -2.14
N VAL A 38 9.95 15.21 -3.32
CA VAL A 38 9.41 13.93 -3.77
C VAL A 38 9.92 12.79 -2.90
N ILE A 39 11.24 12.72 -2.65
CA ILE A 39 11.82 11.69 -1.79
C ILE A 39 11.25 11.78 -0.36
N PHE A 40 11.19 12.98 0.21
CA PHE A 40 10.61 13.18 1.54
C PHE A 40 9.13 12.74 1.59
N SER A 41 8.33 13.10 0.59
CA SER A 41 6.93 12.68 0.48
C SER A 41 6.79 11.15 0.42
N CYS A 42 7.61 10.48 -0.41
CA CYS A 42 7.61 9.02 -0.51
C CYS A 42 8.00 8.35 0.81
N VAL A 43 9.04 8.84 1.50
CA VAL A 43 9.46 8.32 2.81
C VAL A 43 8.36 8.53 3.86
N PHE A 44 7.72 9.69 3.88
CA PHE A 44 6.62 9.97 4.80
C PHE A 44 5.42 9.05 4.55
N LEU A 45 5.04 8.83 3.29
CA LEU A 45 3.96 7.89 2.93
C LEU A 45 4.30 6.45 3.32
N LEU A 46 5.55 6.02 3.13
CA LEU A 46 6.01 4.70 3.56
C LEU A 46 5.96 4.54 5.08
N LEU A 47 6.43 5.54 5.84
CA LEU A 47 6.38 5.52 7.31
C LEU A 47 4.93 5.50 7.81
N PHE A 48 4.07 6.37 7.27
CA PHE A 48 2.65 6.41 7.63
C PHE A 48 1.96 5.08 7.33
N SER A 49 2.22 4.52 6.15
CA SER A 49 1.65 3.22 5.76
C SER A 49 2.20 2.08 6.61
N THR A 50 3.47 2.13 7.04
CA THR A 50 4.05 1.15 7.96
C THR A 50 3.36 1.20 9.31
N CYS A 51 3.15 2.39 9.88
CA CYS A 51 2.45 2.57 11.16
C CYS A 51 1.02 2.02 11.11
N VAL A 52 0.25 2.32 10.06
CA VAL A 52 -1.11 1.79 9.89
C VAL A 52 -1.09 0.28 9.61
N SER A 53 -0.11 -0.21 8.86
CA SER A 53 0.03 -1.64 8.61
C SER A 53 0.39 -2.40 9.88
N CYS A 54 1.19 -1.84 10.79
CA CYS A 54 1.53 -2.51 12.05
C CYS A 54 0.31 -2.78 12.94
N SER A 55 -0.67 -1.88 12.98
CA SER A 55 -1.90 -2.11 13.74
C SER A 55 -2.73 -3.23 13.11
N GLU A 56 -2.90 -3.21 11.78
CA GLU A 56 -3.61 -4.27 11.05
C GLU A 56 -2.91 -5.62 11.12
N ILE A 57 -1.59 -5.67 10.90
CA ILE A 57 -0.77 -6.89 11.04
C ILE A 57 -0.97 -7.48 12.43
N ARG A 58 -1.03 -6.65 13.47
CA ARG A 58 -1.25 -7.14 14.83
C ARG A 58 -2.63 -7.79 14.99
N TYR A 59 -3.69 -7.25 14.39
CA TYR A 59 -5.00 -7.92 14.37
C TYR A 59 -5.05 -9.14 13.45
N THR A 60 -4.26 -9.18 12.38
CA THR A 60 -4.15 -10.35 11.50
C THR A 60 -3.42 -11.50 12.19
N LEU A 61 -2.37 -11.21 12.97
CA LEU A 61 -1.58 -12.22 13.68
C LEU A 61 -2.21 -12.67 15.00
N TYR A 62 -2.81 -11.74 15.74
CA TYR A 62 -3.27 -12.00 17.12
C TYR A 62 -4.77 -11.71 17.33
N GLY A 63 -5.47 -11.19 16.33
CA GLY A 63 -6.89 -10.86 16.46
C GLY A 63 -7.75 -12.12 16.45
N GLN A 64 -8.70 -12.17 17.36
CA GLN A 64 -9.75 -13.18 17.40
C GLN A 64 -11.11 -12.53 17.15
N THR A 65 -12.03 -13.30 16.57
CA THR A 65 -13.42 -12.90 16.39
C THR A 65 -14.28 -13.56 17.46
N THR A 66 -15.19 -12.81 18.06
CA THR A 66 -16.16 -13.32 19.03
C THR A 66 -17.50 -12.61 18.88
N ARG A 67 -18.54 -13.23 19.44
CA ARG A 67 -19.89 -12.68 19.50
C ARG A 67 -20.06 -11.90 20.79
N ALA A 68 -20.22 -10.59 20.67
CA ALA A 68 -20.51 -9.72 21.79
C ALA A 68 -21.99 -9.36 21.85
N ARG A 69 -22.53 -9.24 23.06
CA ARG A 69 -23.90 -8.79 23.27
C ARG A 69 -23.92 -7.30 23.56
N VAL A 70 -24.72 -6.55 22.82
CA VAL A 70 -24.91 -5.12 23.05
C VAL A 70 -25.62 -4.90 24.39
N THR A 71 -25.00 -4.14 25.28
CA THR A 71 -25.53 -3.84 26.62
C THR A 71 -26.23 -2.50 26.67
N ASN A 72 -25.67 -1.50 25.99
CA ASN A 72 -26.20 -0.15 25.97
C ASN A 72 -25.77 0.59 24.70
N THR A 73 -26.57 1.55 24.28
CA THR A 73 -26.27 2.44 23.15
C THR A 73 -26.66 3.86 23.53
N TYR A 74 -25.78 4.82 23.25
CA TYR A 74 -26.09 6.23 23.44
C TYR A 74 -25.56 7.05 22.27
N THR A 75 -26.33 8.04 21.84
CA THR A 75 -25.90 8.98 20.82
C THR A 75 -25.06 10.08 21.45
N TYR A 76 -24.06 10.56 20.72
CA TYR A 76 -23.24 11.70 21.11
C TYR A 76 -22.82 12.47 19.86
N ARG A 77 -22.61 13.78 20.00
CA ARG A 77 -22.21 14.65 18.90
C ARG A 77 -20.78 15.14 19.09
N PRO A 78 -19.77 14.52 18.45
CA PRO A 78 -18.41 15.03 18.46
C PRO A 78 -18.32 16.42 17.81
N ARG A 79 -17.41 17.28 18.30
CA ARG A 79 -17.30 18.70 17.91
C ARG A 79 -17.08 18.96 16.41
N ARG A 80 -16.51 17.99 15.68
CA ARG A 80 -16.14 18.10 14.26
C ARG A 80 -16.78 17.03 13.35
N SER A 81 -17.65 16.17 13.89
CA SER A 81 -18.29 15.13 13.09
C SER A 81 -19.81 15.13 13.33
N GLY A 82 -20.54 14.44 12.46
CA GLY A 82 -21.98 14.25 12.60
C GLY A 82 -22.32 13.52 13.91
N GLU A 83 -23.61 13.39 14.18
CA GLU A 83 -24.08 12.59 15.30
C GLU A 83 -23.59 11.14 15.15
N MET A 84 -23.07 10.58 16.24
CA MET A 84 -22.54 9.22 16.29
C MET A 84 -23.22 8.42 17.39
N LEU A 85 -23.37 7.12 17.17
CA LEU A 85 -23.88 6.16 18.14
C LEU A 85 -22.71 5.43 18.78
N SER A 86 -22.55 5.56 20.10
CA SER A 86 -21.63 4.72 20.86
C SER A 86 -22.35 3.44 21.26
N VAL A 87 -21.79 2.29 20.85
CA VAL A 87 -22.32 0.96 21.14
C VAL A 87 -21.45 0.33 22.21
N ARG A 88 -21.99 0.12 23.41
CA ARG A 88 -21.35 -0.67 24.46
C ARG A 88 -21.78 -2.13 24.35
N PHE A 89 -20.81 -3.02 24.44
CA PHE A 89 -21.03 -4.45 24.33
C PHE A 89 -20.19 -5.20 25.34
N ARG A 90 -20.61 -6.42 25.64
CA ARG A 90 -19.92 -7.34 26.54
C ARG A 90 -19.63 -8.66 25.86
N PHE A 91 -18.49 -9.25 26.17
CA PHE A 91 -18.08 -10.58 25.73
C PHE A 91 -17.13 -11.21 26.74
N PHE A 92 -16.93 -12.52 26.65
CA PHE A 92 -15.91 -13.23 27.43
C PHE A 92 -14.64 -13.37 26.60
N ASP A 93 -13.50 -13.02 27.21
CA ASP A 93 -12.17 -13.27 26.65
C ASP A 93 -11.78 -14.74 26.86
N THR A 94 -10.67 -15.14 26.26
CA THR A 94 -10.00 -16.45 26.35
C THR A 94 -9.72 -16.90 27.78
N ASP A 95 -9.45 -15.97 28.70
CA ASP A 95 -9.25 -16.23 30.13
C ASP A 95 -10.57 -16.32 30.92
N ARG A 96 -11.72 -16.29 30.22
CA ARG A 96 -13.08 -16.24 30.77
C ARG A 96 -13.38 -14.96 31.58
N SER A 97 -12.53 -13.93 31.49
CA SER A 97 -12.86 -12.62 32.02
C SER A 97 -13.95 -11.97 31.18
N GLU A 98 -14.90 -11.28 31.84
CA GLU A 98 -15.89 -10.46 31.14
C GLU A 98 -15.25 -9.13 30.76
N ARG A 99 -15.29 -8.79 29.47
CA ARG A 99 -14.82 -7.51 28.93
C ARG A 99 -16.01 -6.68 28.47
N ILE A 100 -15.97 -5.40 28.84
CA ILE A 100 -16.95 -4.39 28.41
C ILE A 100 -16.21 -3.34 27.61
N GLU A 101 -16.56 -3.20 26.34
CA GLU A 101 -15.92 -2.25 25.44
C GLU A 101 -16.97 -1.50 24.63
N SER A 102 -16.50 -0.49 23.89
CA SER A 102 -17.36 0.33 23.04
C SER A 102 -16.66 0.72 21.76
N PHE A 103 -17.42 0.76 20.67
CA PHE A 103 -17.03 1.41 19.43
C PHE A 103 -18.11 2.41 19.02
N SER A 104 -17.79 3.27 18.05
CA SER A 104 -18.71 4.28 17.54
C SER A 104 -19.10 3.94 16.10
N VAL A 105 -20.40 4.03 15.81
CA VAL A 105 -20.95 3.84 14.47
C VAL A 105 -21.80 5.05 14.07
N PRO A 106 -22.01 5.26 12.76
CA PRO A 106 -23.00 6.18 12.25
C PRO A 106 -24.41 5.92 12.83
N VAL A 107 -25.17 6.99 13.14
CA VAL A 107 -26.49 6.90 13.81
C VAL A 107 -27.56 6.22 12.96
N ASP A 108 -27.45 6.27 11.64
CA ASP A 108 -28.30 5.54 10.69
C ASP A 108 -28.29 4.02 10.93
N GLN A 109 -27.23 3.49 11.55
CA GLN A 109 -27.14 2.06 11.89
C GLN A 109 -27.76 1.69 13.24
N GLN A 110 -28.44 2.61 13.94
CA GLN A 110 -28.96 2.36 15.30
C GLN A 110 -29.85 1.13 15.42
N ALA A 111 -30.68 0.85 14.40
CA ALA A 111 -31.54 -0.34 14.38
C ALA A 111 -30.74 -1.66 14.43
N ALA A 112 -29.55 -1.69 13.82
CA ALA A 112 -28.69 -2.88 13.80
C ALA A 112 -27.98 -3.14 15.14
N TYR A 113 -27.86 -2.11 16.00
CA TYR A 113 -27.15 -2.20 17.29
C TYR A 113 -28.09 -2.00 18.48
N ALA A 114 -29.36 -2.37 18.36
CA ALA A 114 -30.30 -2.31 19.48
C ALA A 114 -29.79 -3.09 20.72
N LYS A 115 -30.22 -2.68 21.91
CA LYS A 115 -29.86 -3.37 23.15
C LYS A 115 -30.26 -4.84 23.10
N GLY A 116 -29.30 -5.72 23.40
CA GLY A 116 -29.48 -7.16 23.40
C GLY A 116 -29.10 -7.87 22.10
N THR A 117 -28.88 -7.13 21.01
CA THR A 117 -28.39 -7.68 19.73
C THR A 117 -27.01 -8.29 19.89
N ILE A 118 -26.73 -9.35 19.12
CA ILE A 118 -25.43 -10.01 19.07
C ILE A 118 -24.67 -9.48 17.85
N VAL A 119 -23.44 -9.03 18.07
CA VAL A 119 -22.58 -8.48 17.03
C VAL A 119 -21.23 -9.18 17.03
N ASP A 120 -20.69 -9.41 15.85
CA ASP A 120 -19.34 -9.95 15.71
C ASP A 120 -18.31 -8.83 15.92
N VAL A 121 -17.40 -9.05 16.86
CA VAL A 121 -16.32 -8.12 17.19
C VAL A 121 -14.98 -8.82 17.04
N GLN A 122 -13.98 -8.07 16.58
CA GLN A 122 -12.60 -8.52 16.55
C GLN A 122 -11.84 -7.88 17.71
N TYR A 123 -11.07 -8.66 18.46
CA TYR A 123 -10.31 -8.18 19.62
C TYR A 123 -8.97 -8.90 19.72
N ILE A 124 -8.04 -8.35 20.51
CA ILE A 124 -6.78 -9.02 20.85
C ILE A 124 -6.93 -9.62 22.25
N PRO A 125 -6.69 -10.94 22.42
CA PRO A 125 -6.75 -11.59 23.72
C PRO A 125 -5.81 -10.93 24.73
N LEU A 126 -6.23 -10.90 26.00
CA LEU A 126 -5.43 -10.39 27.14
C LEU A 126 -5.03 -8.91 27.05
N ARG A 127 -5.59 -8.14 26.10
CA ARG A 127 -5.29 -6.71 25.93
C ARG A 127 -6.56 -5.87 25.89
N PRO A 128 -6.97 -5.23 27.01
CA PRO A 128 -8.19 -4.40 27.07
C PRO A 128 -8.14 -3.21 26.10
N GLY A 129 -9.31 -2.80 25.59
CA GLY A 129 -9.46 -1.63 24.72
C GLY A 129 -9.06 -1.85 23.27
N THR A 130 -9.00 -3.10 22.81
CA THR A 130 -8.65 -3.47 21.43
C THR A 130 -9.84 -4.03 20.66
N ALA A 131 -11.06 -3.98 21.18
CA ALA A 131 -12.20 -4.47 20.44
C ALA A 131 -12.58 -3.47 19.33
N ARG A 132 -12.79 -4.00 18.14
CA ARG A 132 -13.28 -3.27 16.97
C ARG A 132 -14.39 -4.05 16.28
N LYS A 133 -15.15 -3.38 15.43
CA LYS A 133 -16.18 -4.03 14.61
C LYS A 133 -15.52 -5.05 13.68
N ALA A 134 -16.06 -6.28 13.61
CA ALA A 134 -15.55 -7.27 12.68
C ALA A 134 -15.71 -6.78 11.23
N GLY A 135 -14.68 -6.96 10.41
CA GLY A 135 -14.69 -6.54 9.00
C GLY A 135 -14.28 -5.08 8.76
N GLU A 136 -14.08 -4.25 9.79
CA GLU A 136 -13.36 -2.98 9.65
C GLU A 136 -11.85 -3.25 9.57
N SER A 137 -11.41 -3.76 8.42
CA SER A 137 -10.00 -3.90 8.12
C SER A 137 -9.56 -2.75 7.22
N LEU A 138 -8.51 -2.04 7.63
CA LEU A 138 -7.90 -0.96 6.86
C LEU A 138 -6.90 -1.52 5.84
N TRP A 139 -7.21 -2.63 5.17
CA TRP A 139 -6.28 -3.28 4.24
C TRP A 139 -5.93 -2.40 3.03
N TRP A 140 -6.84 -1.50 2.67
CA TRP A 140 -6.60 -0.45 1.68
C TRP A 140 -5.56 0.58 2.13
N CYS A 141 -5.20 0.65 3.42
CA CYS A 141 -4.07 1.45 3.89
C CYS A 141 -2.72 0.73 3.72
N ALA A 142 -2.72 -0.60 3.54
CA ALA A 142 -1.51 -1.40 3.32
C ALA A 142 -1.09 -1.46 1.84
N THR A 143 -2.01 -1.22 0.90
CA THR A 143 -1.71 -1.19 -0.54
C THR A 143 -0.62 -0.18 -0.94
N PRO A 144 -0.56 1.07 -0.45
CA PRO A 144 0.54 1.98 -0.80
C PRO A 144 1.90 1.50 -0.28
N LEU A 145 1.95 0.75 0.83
CA LEU A 145 3.20 0.14 1.30
C LEU A 145 3.72 -0.87 0.28
N VAL A 146 2.86 -1.78 -0.15
CA VAL A 146 3.22 -2.82 -1.11
C VAL A 146 3.67 -2.20 -2.43
N VAL A 147 2.90 -1.23 -2.95
CA VAL A 147 3.27 -0.50 -4.17
C VAL A 147 4.61 0.22 -4.00
N GLY A 148 4.82 0.91 -2.88
CA GLY A 148 6.07 1.61 -2.58
C GLY A 148 7.28 0.68 -2.52
N VAL A 149 7.13 -0.49 -1.90
CA VAL A 149 8.19 -1.51 -1.84
C VAL A 149 8.50 -2.07 -3.23
N VAL A 150 7.48 -2.39 -4.03
CA VAL A 150 7.68 -2.90 -5.40
C VAL A 150 8.37 -1.86 -6.27
N VAL A 151 7.86 -0.62 -6.31
CA VAL A 151 8.46 0.46 -7.10
C VAL A 151 9.89 0.78 -6.62
N GLY A 152 10.10 0.86 -5.30
CA GLY A 152 11.43 1.09 -4.73
C GLY A 152 12.42 -0.03 -5.09
N SER A 153 12.00 -1.28 -4.98
CA SER A 153 12.83 -2.43 -5.34
C SER A 153 13.17 -2.47 -6.84
N TYR A 154 12.22 -2.10 -7.70
CA TYR A 154 12.43 -1.99 -9.14
C TYR A 154 13.47 -0.91 -9.49
N GLN A 155 13.39 0.27 -8.87
CA GLN A 155 14.37 1.34 -9.08
C GLN A 155 15.77 0.93 -8.61
N VAL A 156 15.89 0.29 -7.44
CA VAL A 156 17.18 -0.23 -6.95
C VAL A 156 17.75 -1.26 -7.93
N TRP A 157 16.91 -2.14 -8.47
CA TRP A 157 17.33 -3.14 -9.44
C TRP A 157 17.85 -2.52 -10.74
N GLN A 158 17.19 -1.47 -11.26
CA GLN A 158 17.66 -0.72 -12.42
C GLN A 158 19.03 -0.08 -12.18
N VAL A 159 19.21 0.62 -11.05
CA VAL A 159 20.50 1.26 -10.70
C VAL A 159 21.63 0.23 -10.61
N VAL A 160 21.37 -0.94 -10.01
CA VAL A 160 22.36 -2.03 -9.95
C VAL A 160 22.67 -2.59 -11.34
N GLY A 161 21.67 -2.68 -12.21
CA GLY A 161 21.84 -3.08 -13.61
C GLY A 161 22.74 -2.12 -14.38
N ASP A 162 22.45 -0.82 -14.31
CA ASP A 162 23.22 0.23 -14.98
C ASP A 162 24.66 0.29 -14.47
N PHE A 163 24.86 0.13 -13.15
CA PHE A 163 26.20 0.08 -12.56
C PHE A 163 27.03 -1.11 -13.08
N LYS A 164 26.41 -2.28 -13.26
CA LYS A 164 27.09 -3.45 -13.85
C LYS A 164 27.46 -3.20 -15.31
N VAL A 165 26.57 -2.60 -16.10
CA VAL A 165 26.83 -2.24 -17.50
C VAL A 165 27.95 -1.22 -17.60
N TYR A 166 27.94 -0.19 -16.75
CA TYR A 166 28.99 0.81 -16.67
C TYR A 166 30.36 0.19 -16.39
N LYS A 167 30.48 -0.64 -15.34
CA LYS A 167 31.72 -1.36 -15.04
C LYS A 167 32.19 -2.27 -16.17
N ALA A 168 31.26 -2.93 -16.87
CA ALA A 168 31.60 -3.77 -18.01
C ALA A 168 32.14 -2.95 -19.20
N ARG A 169 31.63 -1.73 -19.42
CA ARG A 169 32.16 -0.80 -20.44
C ARG A 169 33.55 -0.29 -20.06
N GLU A 170 33.76 0.10 -18.80
CA GLU A 170 35.05 0.56 -18.29
C GLU A 170 36.14 -0.52 -18.40
N ALA A 171 35.81 -1.77 -18.06
CA ALA A 171 36.74 -2.90 -18.23
C ALA A 171 37.12 -3.13 -19.69
N LYS A 172 36.16 -3.02 -20.62
CA LYS A 172 36.42 -3.14 -22.07
C LYS A 172 37.28 -2.00 -22.61
N SER A 173 37.10 -0.77 -22.12
CA SER A 173 37.96 0.36 -22.54
C SER A 173 39.40 0.18 -22.07
N LEU A 174 39.61 -0.32 -20.85
CA LEU A 174 40.96 -0.57 -20.32
C LEU A 174 41.71 -1.66 -21.12
N MET A 175 41.01 -2.73 -21.52
CA MET A 175 41.61 -3.78 -22.36
C MET A 175 42.02 -3.27 -23.75
N ARG A 176 41.25 -2.34 -24.33
CA ARG A 176 41.59 -1.74 -25.64
C ARG A 176 42.78 -0.79 -25.58
N SER A 177 43.13 -0.28 -24.40
CA SER A 177 44.24 0.65 -24.20
C SER A 177 45.58 -0.01 -23.83
N CYS A 178 45.64 -1.34 -23.65
CA CYS A 178 46.92 -2.05 -23.51
C CYS A 178 47.42 -2.43 -24.93
N PRO A 179 48.53 -1.84 -25.40
CA PRO A 179 49.14 -2.16 -26.69
C PRO A 179 49.80 -3.54 -26.71
#